data_AF-A0AA37TZ07-F1
#
_entry.id   AF-A0AA37TZ07-F1
#
_cell.length_a   1.000
_cell.length_b   1.000
_cell.length_c   1.000
_cell.angle_alpha   90.00
_cell.angle_beta   90.00
_cell.angle_gamma   90.00
#
_symmetry.space_group_name_H-M   'P 1'
#
loop_
_entity.id
_entity.type
_entity.pdbx_description
1 polymer ?
#
loop_
_entity_poly.entity_id
_entity_poly.type
_entity_poly.pdbx_seq_one_letter_code
_entity_poly.pdbx_strand_id
1 'polypeptide(L)'
;MLGAWLGEGAKAEPGGDVTMQVTPRAARVLVAQAISRGNPELAVRIARQVLAANPNDIEAQVLLAAALSRSGQTALAETTGKRAFRATKDRPWKFQAAFLTAEALASQDRLIAAKWWLRRADSYRTAPTDMDLLRRGFATLEQRMPLKFSVSLAAGPSNNVNGGSLHESFDFYGIPIPIEQALPGYTAVAAGTLSYRLQNNATSTVNGFVKLRRREVWLSHKARKLQPLANASDYSNNGLDLGISGQVRTSQTLGLTYAAQVGRQWYSFGRQSEVQRLQFGLAKLISPQQVARLDLTAEAVQSPATPRNNSVRLAAEASLGMALGKGRLTGIIGLSQLDAAAPGLPYRGISLGLEAQPADLVQGLDLQFFASVEAKDYWKAQLDNPDLVLEAGATASFSNMSLLGFRPTATVSATRSVSDLVIRDSMNLGLSVGIRSSF
;
A
#
# COMPACT_ATOMS: atom_id res chain seq x y z
N MET A 1 55.31 4.42 3.48
CA MET A 1 56.40 3.50 3.08
C MET A 1 56.87 3.97 1.71
N LEU A 2 57.87 4.87 1.65
CA LEU A 2 59.33 4.64 1.64
C LEU A 2 59.87 4.09 0.30
N GLY A 3 60.86 4.80 -0.25
CA GLY A 3 61.90 4.29 -1.17
C GLY A 3 61.62 4.52 -2.66
N ALA A 4 62.10 5.61 -3.27
CA ALA A 4 63.47 5.87 -3.74
C ALA A 4 63.76 5.28 -5.13
N TRP A 5 63.94 6.14 -6.14
CA TRP A 5 64.90 5.97 -7.25
C TRP A 5 65.24 7.38 -7.78
N LEU A 6 66.49 7.80 -7.52
CA LEU A 6 67.17 8.89 -8.22
C LEU A 6 67.88 8.26 -9.42
N GLY A 7 67.69 8.83 -10.61
CA GLY A 7 68.42 8.51 -11.84
C GLY A 7 68.65 9.79 -12.62
N GLU A 8 69.89 9.96 -13.07
CA GLU A 8 70.51 11.17 -13.62
C GLU A 8 69.82 11.82 -14.83
N GLY A 9 69.92 13.16 -14.86
CA GLY A 9 70.31 13.95 -16.03
C GLY A 9 69.63 13.69 -17.38
N ALA A 10 68.51 14.36 -17.62
CA ALA A 10 68.03 14.62 -18.98
C ALA A 10 67.86 16.14 -19.21
N LYS A 11 68.46 16.61 -20.30
CA LYS A 11 68.46 18.00 -20.79
C LYS A 11 67.04 18.56 -20.92
N ALA A 12 66.92 19.86 -20.66
CA ALA A 12 65.70 20.61 -20.94
C ALA A 12 65.43 20.65 -22.46
N GLU A 13 64.37 19.98 -22.91
CA GLU A 13 63.74 20.22 -24.20
C GLU A 13 62.63 21.28 -24.05
N PRO A 14 62.46 22.18 -25.03
CA PRO A 14 61.53 23.29 -24.95
C PRO A 14 60.10 22.84 -25.27
N GLY A 15 59.14 23.29 -24.45
CA GLY A 15 57.77 23.59 -24.87
C GLY A 15 57.04 22.53 -25.71
N GLY A 16 56.97 21.30 -25.23
CA GLY A 16 55.94 20.38 -25.70
C GLY A 16 54.58 20.85 -25.20
N ASP A 17 53.74 21.33 -26.12
CA ASP A 17 52.34 21.63 -25.84
C ASP A 17 51.68 20.30 -25.42
N VAL A 18 51.64 20.05 -24.10
CA VAL A 18 51.05 18.84 -23.53
C VAL A 18 49.55 18.95 -23.72
N THR A 19 49.09 18.62 -24.92
CA THR A 19 47.73 18.18 -25.14
C THR A 19 47.60 16.87 -24.36
N MET A 20 47.24 16.99 -23.08
CA MET A 20 46.76 15.86 -22.29
C MET A 20 45.59 15.28 -23.08
N GLN A 21 45.86 14.21 -23.84
CA GLN A 21 44.80 13.41 -24.46
C GLN A 21 44.09 12.69 -23.33
N VAL A 22 43.12 13.38 -22.74
CA VAL A 22 42.26 12.81 -21.72
C VAL A 22 41.45 11.71 -22.41
N THR A 23 41.77 10.46 -22.09
CA THR A 23 41.00 9.31 -22.59
C THR A 23 39.53 9.47 -22.21
N PRO A 24 38.56 8.93 -22.99
CA PRO A 24 37.14 9.04 -22.65
C PRO A 24 36.82 8.58 -21.23
N ARG A 25 37.53 7.56 -20.72
CA ARG A 25 37.41 7.11 -19.33
C ARG A 25 37.91 8.15 -18.33
N ALA A 26 39.09 8.74 -18.56
CA ALA A 26 39.61 9.81 -17.69
C ALA A 26 38.69 11.05 -17.71
N ALA A 27 38.10 11.38 -18.86
CA ALA A 27 37.16 12.48 -18.97
C ALA A 27 35.89 12.25 -18.15
N ARG A 28 35.33 11.02 -18.15
CA ARG A 28 34.17 10.67 -17.32
C ARG A 28 34.48 10.76 -15.82
N VAL A 29 35.67 10.36 -15.40
CA VAL A 29 36.14 10.55 -14.01
C VAL A 29 36.20 12.02 -13.65
N LEU A 30 36.73 12.88 -14.54
CA LEU A 30 36.76 14.32 -14.32
C LEU A 30 35.35 14.94 -14.22
N VAL A 31 34.38 14.45 -15.00
CA VAL A 31 32.97 14.87 -14.87
C VAL A 31 32.44 14.53 -13.47
N ALA A 32 32.62 13.28 -13.03
CA ALA A 32 32.17 12.85 -11.71
C ALA A 32 32.82 13.66 -10.57
N GLN A 33 34.13 13.92 -10.68
CA GLN A 33 34.86 14.77 -9.73
C GLN A 33 34.33 16.21 -9.73
N ALA A 34 34.10 16.81 -10.90
CA ALA A 34 33.56 18.16 -11.00
C ALA A 34 32.15 18.27 -10.38
N ILE A 35 31.28 17.27 -10.56
CA ILE A 35 29.99 17.19 -9.87
C ILE A 35 30.19 17.13 -8.35
N SER A 36 31.07 16.24 -7.88
CA SER A 36 31.30 16.05 -6.43
C SER A 36 31.88 17.28 -5.73
N ARG A 37 32.65 18.10 -6.47
CA ARG A 37 33.29 19.33 -5.97
C ARG A 37 32.40 20.57 -6.12
N GLY A 38 31.14 20.41 -6.54
CA GLY A 38 30.21 21.53 -6.69
C GLY A 38 30.51 22.44 -7.89
N ASN A 39 31.16 21.92 -8.94
CA ASN A 39 31.41 22.66 -10.18
C ASN A 39 30.64 22.03 -11.36
N PRO A 40 29.29 22.11 -11.35
CA PRO A 40 28.46 21.42 -12.33
C PRO A 40 28.60 22.01 -13.74
N GLU A 41 28.94 23.29 -13.90
CA GLU A 41 29.16 23.90 -15.22
C GLU A 41 30.39 23.32 -15.92
N LEU A 42 31.49 23.11 -15.18
CA LEU A 42 32.67 22.41 -15.69
C LEU A 42 32.30 20.97 -16.09
N ALA A 43 31.53 20.28 -15.25
CA ALA A 43 31.06 18.93 -15.53
C ALA A 43 30.24 18.86 -16.83
N VAL A 44 29.33 19.82 -17.06
CA VAL A 44 28.55 19.93 -18.31
C VAL A 44 29.46 20.10 -19.52
N ARG A 45 30.47 20.98 -19.44
CA ARG A 45 31.40 21.22 -20.56
C ARG A 45 32.17 19.96 -20.92
N ILE A 46 32.76 19.28 -19.93
CA ILE A 46 33.54 18.06 -20.14
C ILE A 46 32.63 16.95 -20.70
N ALA A 47 31.44 16.75 -20.12
CA ALA A 47 30.53 15.70 -20.58
C ALA A 47 30.04 15.93 -22.02
N ARG A 48 29.81 17.18 -22.43
CA ARG A 48 29.50 17.51 -23.83
C ARG A 48 30.65 17.19 -24.78
N GLN A 49 31.90 17.44 -24.39
CA GLN A 49 33.07 17.08 -25.20
C GLN A 49 33.18 15.56 -25.38
N VAL A 50 32.96 14.79 -24.30
CA VAL A 50 32.93 13.31 -24.39
C VAL A 50 31.84 12.84 -25.36
N LEU A 51 30.64 13.43 -25.29
CA LEU A 51 29.53 13.08 -26.18
C LEU A 51 29.71 13.58 -27.62
N ALA A 52 30.50 14.62 -27.86
CA ALA A 52 30.87 15.04 -29.21
C ALA A 52 31.76 13.99 -29.89
N ALA A 53 32.68 13.37 -29.12
CA ALA A 53 33.53 12.28 -29.61
C ALA A 53 32.76 10.95 -29.74
N ASN A 54 31.84 10.67 -28.83
CA ASN A 54 30.98 9.48 -28.88
C ASN A 54 29.54 9.79 -28.44
N PRO A 55 28.63 10.08 -29.38
CA PRO A 55 27.24 10.42 -29.05
C PRO A 55 26.46 9.32 -28.32
N ASN A 56 26.88 8.05 -28.46
CA ASN A 56 26.21 6.88 -27.90
C ASN A 56 26.79 6.43 -26.54
N ASP A 57 27.72 7.18 -25.97
CA ASP A 57 28.27 6.90 -24.64
C ASP A 57 27.21 7.11 -23.55
N ILE A 58 26.56 6.02 -23.14
CA ILE A 58 25.48 6.04 -22.15
C ILE A 58 25.94 6.60 -20.80
N GLU A 59 27.15 6.26 -20.35
CA GLU A 59 27.71 6.76 -19.10
C GLU A 59 27.89 8.28 -19.17
N ALA A 60 28.44 8.79 -20.26
CA ALA A 60 28.56 10.22 -20.48
C ALA A 60 27.21 10.93 -20.58
N GLN A 61 26.18 10.30 -21.17
CA GLN A 61 24.82 10.85 -21.18
C GLN A 61 24.21 10.94 -19.77
N VAL A 62 24.39 9.91 -18.94
CA VAL A 62 23.92 9.89 -17.55
C VAL A 62 24.65 10.95 -16.72
N LEU A 63 25.97 11.05 -16.85
CA LEU A 63 26.77 12.07 -16.18
C LEU A 63 26.40 13.48 -16.64
N LEU A 64 26.12 13.68 -17.94
CA LEU A 64 25.61 14.96 -18.45
C LEU A 64 24.25 15.30 -17.82
N ALA A 65 23.32 14.34 -17.74
CA ALA A 65 22.01 14.57 -17.10
C ALA A 65 22.17 14.99 -15.63
N ALA A 66 23.06 14.33 -14.88
CA ALA A 66 23.37 14.68 -13.50
C ALA A 66 23.98 16.09 -13.38
N ALA A 67 24.97 16.42 -14.23
CA ALA A 67 25.61 17.73 -14.24
C ALA A 67 24.61 18.85 -14.58
N LEU A 68 23.77 18.65 -15.60
CA LEU A 68 22.71 19.60 -15.98
C LEU A 68 21.69 19.81 -14.86
N SER A 69 21.33 18.75 -14.13
CA SER A 69 20.42 18.86 -12.99
C SER A 69 21.02 19.70 -11.87
N ARG A 70 22.32 19.51 -11.59
CA ARG A 70 23.05 20.25 -10.55
C ARG A 70 23.33 21.71 -10.94
N SER A 71 23.46 22.01 -12.23
CA SER A 71 23.61 23.38 -12.74
C SER A 71 22.27 24.10 -12.93
N GLY A 72 21.15 23.56 -12.43
CA GLY A 72 19.82 24.15 -12.60
C GLY A 72 19.20 24.06 -14.01
N GLN A 73 19.87 23.42 -14.96
CA GLN A 73 19.39 23.23 -16.35
C GLN A 73 18.45 22.02 -16.44
N THR A 74 17.38 22.04 -15.63
CA THR A 74 16.51 20.88 -15.36
C THR A 74 15.78 20.36 -16.59
N ALA A 75 15.35 21.23 -17.51
CA ALA A 75 14.71 20.83 -18.77
C ALA A 75 15.67 20.02 -19.67
N LEU A 76 16.94 20.45 -19.75
CA LEU A 76 17.97 19.72 -20.50
C LEU A 76 18.37 18.42 -19.78
N ALA A 77 18.37 18.43 -18.44
CA ALA A 77 18.59 17.21 -17.65
C ALA A 77 17.49 16.17 -17.92
N GLU A 78 16.22 16.59 -17.96
CA GLU A 78 15.09 15.71 -18.29
C GLU A 78 15.24 15.09 -19.68
N THR A 79 15.50 15.89 -20.71
CA THR A 79 15.61 15.39 -22.08
C THR A 79 16.81 14.45 -22.23
N THR A 80 17.94 14.78 -21.61
CA THR A 80 19.16 13.97 -21.60
C THR A 80 18.93 12.65 -20.87
N GLY A 81 18.31 12.67 -19.69
CA GLY A 81 17.98 11.47 -18.91
C GLY A 81 17.02 10.54 -19.64
N LYS A 82 15.96 11.10 -20.26
CA LYS A 82 15.02 10.34 -21.11
C LYS A 82 15.69 9.70 -22.32
N ARG A 83 16.68 10.36 -22.91
CA ARG A 83 17.47 9.82 -24.03
C ARG A 83 18.34 8.67 -23.55
N ALA A 84 19.10 8.86 -22.48
CA ALA A 84 19.95 7.82 -21.89
C ALA A 84 19.14 6.57 -21.53
N PHE A 85 17.97 6.75 -20.90
CA PHE A 85 17.08 5.66 -20.55
C PHE A 85 16.58 4.84 -21.75
N ARG A 86 16.31 5.51 -22.88
CA ARG A 86 15.87 4.85 -24.13
C ARG A 86 17.02 4.17 -24.87
N ALA A 87 18.22 4.75 -24.80
CA ALA A 87 19.39 4.29 -25.55
C ALA A 87 20.06 3.05 -24.92
N THR A 88 19.84 2.78 -23.64
CA THR A 88 20.45 1.62 -22.95
C THR A 88 19.46 0.49 -22.67
N LYS A 89 19.94 -0.75 -22.78
CA LYS A 89 19.27 -1.96 -22.27
C LYS A 89 19.81 -2.40 -20.91
N ASP A 90 20.95 -1.86 -20.50
CA ASP A 90 21.65 -2.25 -19.28
C ASP A 90 20.94 -1.72 -18.04
N ARG A 91 20.68 -2.59 -17.06
CA ARG A 91 19.80 -2.31 -15.92
C ARG A 91 20.35 -1.19 -15.01
N PRO A 92 21.64 -1.17 -14.61
CA PRO A 92 22.19 -0.08 -13.79
C PRO A 92 22.07 1.27 -14.49
N TRP A 93 22.33 1.35 -15.79
CA TRP A 93 22.18 2.58 -16.56
C TRP A 93 20.71 3.01 -16.72
N LYS A 94 19.78 2.05 -16.89
CA LYS A 94 18.34 2.35 -16.86
C LYS A 94 17.88 2.89 -15.51
N PHE A 95 18.36 2.32 -14.41
CA PHE A 95 18.08 2.82 -13.07
C PHE A 95 18.53 4.28 -12.93
N GLN A 96 19.82 4.55 -13.19
CA GLN A 96 20.40 5.89 -13.04
C GLN A 96 19.71 6.93 -13.94
N ALA A 97 19.49 6.60 -15.22
CA ALA A 97 18.82 7.50 -16.15
C ALA A 97 17.37 7.80 -15.73
N ALA A 98 16.62 6.79 -15.26
CA ALA A 98 15.26 6.99 -14.77
C ALA A 98 15.23 7.83 -13.48
N PHE A 99 16.14 7.57 -12.54
CA PHE A 99 16.26 8.30 -11.28
C PHE A 99 16.60 9.79 -11.52
N LEU A 100 17.61 10.09 -12.34
CA LEU A 100 17.97 11.46 -12.69
C LEU A 100 16.85 12.19 -13.45
N THR A 101 16.12 11.47 -14.30
CA THR A 101 14.93 12.04 -14.96
C THR A 101 13.86 12.40 -13.93
N ALA A 102 13.67 11.58 -12.90
CA ALA A 102 12.75 11.89 -11.81
C ALA A 102 13.20 13.11 -11.01
N GLU A 103 14.49 13.23 -10.68
CA GLU A 103 15.04 14.42 -10.01
C GLU A 103 14.82 15.69 -10.85
N ALA A 104 15.15 15.65 -12.14
CA ALA A 104 14.96 16.77 -13.06
C ALA A 104 13.49 17.20 -13.16
N LEU A 105 12.54 16.26 -13.17
CA LEU A 105 11.11 16.53 -13.15
C LEU A 105 10.63 17.10 -11.81
N ALA A 106 11.17 16.61 -10.69
CA ALA A 106 10.86 17.10 -9.35
C ALA A 106 11.33 18.55 -9.15
N SER A 107 12.48 18.91 -9.72
CA SER A 107 12.99 20.29 -9.72
C SER A 107 12.16 21.23 -10.59
N GLN A 108 11.40 20.71 -11.55
CA GLN A 108 10.43 21.46 -12.36
C GLN A 108 9.01 21.47 -11.75
N ASP A 109 8.85 21.01 -10.51
CA ASP A 109 7.55 20.86 -9.82
C ASP A 109 6.56 19.90 -10.52
N ARG A 110 7.05 19.04 -11.43
CA ARG A 110 6.26 18.02 -12.14
C ARG A 110 6.20 16.73 -11.32
N LEU A 111 5.68 16.82 -10.09
CA LEU A 111 5.82 15.79 -9.05
C LEU A 111 5.20 14.43 -9.42
N ILE A 112 4.05 14.42 -10.12
CA ILE A 112 3.40 13.17 -10.56
C ILE A 112 4.28 12.44 -11.58
N ALA A 113 4.83 13.18 -12.55
CA ALA A 113 5.75 12.62 -13.54
C ALA A 113 7.04 12.13 -12.87
N ALA A 114 7.57 12.89 -11.91
CA ALA A 114 8.73 12.47 -11.11
C ALA A 114 8.46 11.16 -10.36
N LYS A 115 7.32 11.04 -9.65
CA LYS A 115 6.93 9.80 -8.94
C LYS A 115 6.82 8.62 -9.90
N TRP A 116 6.28 8.82 -11.10
CA TRP A 116 6.22 7.79 -12.13
C TRP A 116 7.60 7.35 -12.63
N TRP A 117 8.56 8.27 -12.75
CA TRP A 117 9.94 7.94 -13.11
C TRP A 117 10.70 7.24 -11.98
N LEU A 118 10.46 7.58 -10.71
CA LEU A 118 10.99 6.81 -9.58
C LEU A 118 10.44 5.37 -9.55
N ARG A 119 9.14 5.20 -9.83
CA ARG A 119 8.55 3.86 -9.99
C ARG A 119 9.22 3.09 -11.13
N ARG A 120 9.53 3.76 -12.24
CA ARG A 120 10.30 3.12 -13.32
C ARG A 120 11.72 2.76 -12.90
N ALA A 121 12.41 3.63 -12.16
CA ALA A 121 13.75 3.34 -11.64
C ALA A 121 13.73 2.08 -10.76
N ASP A 122 12.76 1.95 -9.85
CA ASP A 122 12.57 0.77 -8.98
C ASP A 122 12.63 -0.57 -9.76
N SER A 123 11.98 -0.66 -10.92
CA SER A 123 11.98 -1.87 -11.75
C SER A 123 13.36 -2.28 -12.29
N TYR A 124 14.35 -1.39 -12.30
CA TYR A 124 15.70 -1.61 -12.83
C TYR A 124 16.79 -1.66 -11.77
N ARG A 125 16.43 -1.64 -10.49
CA ARG A 125 17.39 -1.77 -9.39
C ARG A 125 18.28 -3.00 -9.55
N THR A 126 19.56 -2.84 -9.19
CA THR A 126 20.56 -3.91 -9.18
C THR A 126 21.48 -3.84 -7.96
N ALA A 127 21.75 -2.65 -7.42
CA ALA A 127 22.61 -2.47 -6.26
C ALA A 127 21.79 -2.34 -4.96
N PRO A 128 22.34 -2.73 -3.79
CA PRO A 128 21.70 -2.48 -2.49
C PRO A 128 21.43 -0.99 -2.23
N THR A 129 22.36 -0.12 -2.66
CA THR A 129 22.29 1.35 -2.49
C THR A 129 21.13 2.00 -3.24
N ASP A 130 20.63 1.37 -4.31
CA ASP A 130 19.53 1.88 -5.11
C ASP A 130 18.25 2.03 -4.27
N MET A 131 18.02 1.14 -3.30
CA MET A 131 16.88 1.24 -2.39
C MET A 131 16.92 2.50 -1.54
N ASP A 132 18.11 2.87 -1.05
CA ASP A 132 18.26 4.05 -0.20
C ASP A 132 18.14 5.34 -1.00
N LEU A 133 18.56 5.34 -2.26
CA LEU A 133 18.29 6.43 -3.20
C LEU A 133 16.78 6.56 -3.48
N LEU A 134 16.09 5.46 -3.79
CA LEU A 134 14.64 5.48 -4.02
C LEU A 134 13.86 5.94 -2.80
N ARG A 135 14.18 5.42 -1.60
CA ARG A 135 13.53 5.85 -0.34
C ARG A 135 13.64 7.35 -0.14
N ARG A 136 14.84 7.92 -0.32
CA ARG A 136 15.06 9.38 -0.21
C ARG A 136 14.34 10.17 -1.30
N GLY A 137 14.33 9.66 -2.53
CA GLY A 137 13.61 10.26 -3.65
C GLY A 137 12.09 10.31 -3.42
N PHE A 138 11.49 9.18 -3.03
CA PHE A 138 10.06 9.11 -2.70
C PHE A 138 9.71 9.97 -1.49
N ALA A 139 10.51 9.94 -0.42
CA ALA A 139 10.27 10.75 0.78
C ALA A 139 10.27 12.26 0.45
N THR A 140 11.24 12.72 -0.33
CA THR A 140 11.32 14.13 -0.78
C THR A 140 10.10 14.51 -1.63
N LEU A 141 9.68 13.64 -2.56
CA LEU A 141 8.49 13.88 -3.37
C LEU A 141 7.21 13.90 -2.53
N GLU A 142 7.05 12.96 -1.60
CA GLU A 142 5.83 12.82 -0.81
C GLU A 142 5.58 13.98 0.15
N GLN A 143 6.64 14.63 0.62
CA GLN A 143 6.51 15.87 1.38
C GLN A 143 5.85 16.97 0.55
N ARG A 144 6.24 17.10 -0.73
CA ARG A 144 5.73 18.14 -1.64
C ARG A 144 4.42 17.77 -2.33
N MET A 145 4.17 16.48 -2.57
CA MET A 145 3.00 16.02 -3.30
C MET A 145 1.72 16.18 -2.47
N PRO A 146 0.75 17.00 -2.90
CA PRO A 146 -0.55 17.06 -2.25
C PRO A 146 -1.42 15.85 -2.59
N LEU A 147 -1.23 15.25 -3.77
CA LEU A 147 -2.01 14.11 -4.25
C LEU A 147 -1.32 12.77 -3.93
N LYS A 148 -2.03 11.86 -3.25
CA LYS A 148 -1.62 10.48 -2.99
C LYS A 148 -2.60 9.51 -3.63
N PHE A 149 -2.08 8.42 -4.17
CA PHE A 149 -2.89 7.36 -4.78
C PHE A 149 -2.38 6.00 -4.33
N SER A 150 -3.27 5.17 -3.84
CA SER A 150 -2.99 3.78 -3.45
C SER A 150 -3.97 2.84 -4.15
N VAL A 151 -3.46 1.66 -4.52
CA VAL A 151 -4.25 0.57 -5.12
C VAL A 151 -3.92 -0.71 -4.40
N SER A 152 -4.95 -1.51 -4.17
CA SER A 152 -4.83 -2.91 -3.84
C SER A 152 -5.66 -3.75 -4.81
N LEU A 153 -5.05 -4.79 -5.33
CA LEU A 153 -5.74 -5.85 -6.06
C LEU A 153 -5.52 -7.13 -5.29
N ALA A 154 -6.56 -7.93 -5.09
CA ALA A 154 -6.48 -9.24 -4.48
C ALA A 154 -7.44 -10.19 -5.19
N ALA A 155 -7.04 -11.42 -5.43
CA ALA A 155 -7.91 -12.43 -6.01
C ALA A 155 -7.59 -13.81 -5.45
N GLY A 156 -8.61 -14.66 -5.37
CA GLY A 156 -8.42 -16.03 -4.95
C GLY A 156 -9.72 -16.76 -4.61
N PRO A 157 -9.62 -18.07 -4.33
CA PRO A 157 -10.77 -18.90 -4.03
C PRO A 157 -11.35 -18.58 -2.65
N SER A 158 -12.66 -18.79 -2.51
CA SER A 158 -13.37 -18.81 -1.24
C SER A 158 -14.42 -19.91 -1.27
N ASN A 159 -14.59 -20.62 -0.17
CA ASN A 159 -15.66 -21.61 -0.02
C ASN A 159 -17.03 -20.97 0.32
N ASN A 160 -17.10 -19.66 0.56
CA ASN A 160 -18.31 -18.97 0.99
C ASN A 160 -18.40 -17.54 0.42
N VAL A 161 -18.73 -17.42 -0.87
CA VAL A 161 -18.79 -16.11 -1.55
C VAL A 161 -20.07 -15.32 -1.24
N ASN A 162 -21.14 -15.99 -0.82
CA ASN A 162 -22.43 -15.38 -0.49
C ASN A 162 -22.61 -15.08 1.00
N GLY A 163 -21.73 -15.58 1.88
CA GLY A 163 -21.89 -15.46 3.33
C GLY A 163 -22.98 -16.38 3.89
N GLY A 164 -23.27 -17.48 3.20
CA GLY A 164 -24.30 -18.45 3.58
C GLY A 164 -23.87 -19.38 4.73
N SER A 165 -24.83 -20.21 5.17
CA SER A 165 -24.69 -21.19 6.24
C SER A 165 -23.90 -22.44 5.81
N LEU A 166 -23.34 -23.16 6.77
CA LEU A 166 -22.81 -24.51 6.57
C LEU A 166 -23.91 -25.54 6.29
N HIS A 167 -25.14 -25.25 6.68
CA HIS A 167 -26.27 -26.17 6.62
C HIS A 167 -27.19 -25.87 5.43
N GLU A 168 -27.91 -26.89 4.99
CA GLU A 168 -28.83 -26.81 3.83
C GLU A 168 -30.25 -26.40 4.24
N SER A 169 -30.65 -26.76 5.46
CA SER A 169 -31.96 -26.47 6.02
C SER A 169 -31.89 -26.40 7.55
N PHE A 170 -32.89 -25.80 8.17
CA PHE A 170 -33.18 -26.03 9.59
C PHE A 170 -34.51 -26.77 9.73
N ASP A 171 -34.66 -27.56 10.80
CA ASP A 171 -35.91 -28.26 11.09
C ASP A 171 -36.91 -27.31 11.76
N PHE A 172 -38.13 -27.27 11.24
CA PHE A 172 -39.26 -26.59 11.86
C PHE A 172 -40.43 -27.57 11.99
N TYR A 173 -40.62 -28.12 13.20
CA TYR A 173 -41.65 -29.13 13.49
C TYR A 173 -41.59 -30.36 12.57
N GLY A 174 -40.37 -30.89 12.32
CA GLY A 174 -40.17 -32.05 11.45
C GLY A 174 -40.19 -31.71 9.95
N ILE A 175 -40.31 -30.44 9.59
CA ILE A 175 -40.28 -29.96 8.20
C ILE A 175 -38.92 -29.30 7.97
N PRO A 176 -38.07 -29.82 7.07
CA PRO A 176 -36.82 -29.16 6.72
C PRO A 176 -37.10 -27.90 5.90
N ILE A 177 -36.84 -26.73 6.47
CA ILE A 177 -36.96 -25.44 5.80
C ILE A 177 -35.60 -25.08 5.18
N PRO A 178 -35.51 -24.95 3.84
CA PRO A 178 -34.25 -24.68 3.17
C PRO A 178 -33.72 -23.29 3.53
N ILE A 179 -32.40 -23.17 3.63
CA ILE A 179 -31.69 -21.90 3.88
C ILE A 179 -30.59 -21.66 2.86
N GLU A 180 -30.08 -20.44 2.82
CA GLU A 180 -28.97 -20.09 1.95
C GLU A 180 -27.67 -20.74 2.42
N GLN A 181 -27.26 -21.83 1.76
CA GLN A 181 -25.99 -22.51 1.99
C GLN A 181 -24.81 -21.70 1.43
N ALA A 182 -23.63 -21.87 2.03
CA ALA A 182 -22.36 -21.31 1.58
C ALA A 182 -22.00 -21.79 0.17
N LEU A 183 -21.76 -20.83 -0.74
CA LEU A 183 -21.43 -21.10 -2.12
C LEU A 183 -19.92 -20.97 -2.37
N PRO A 184 -19.23 -22.03 -2.84
CA PRO A 184 -17.84 -21.95 -3.21
C PRO A 184 -17.63 -21.24 -4.56
N GLY A 185 -16.58 -20.43 -4.66
CA GLY A 185 -16.28 -19.67 -5.86
C GLY A 185 -14.89 -19.02 -5.83
N TYR A 186 -14.69 -18.13 -6.78
CA TYR A 186 -13.51 -17.30 -6.90
C TYR A 186 -13.90 -15.84 -6.74
N THR A 187 -13.04 -15.05 -6.12
CA THR A 187 -13.28 -13.62 -5.90
C THR A 187 -12.11 -12.80 -6.42
N ALA A 188 -12.41 -11.61 -6.94
CA ALA A 188 -11.42 -10.58 -7.20
C ALA A 188 -11.89 -9.26 -6.59
N VAL A 189 -11.01 -8.61 -5.86
CA VAL A 189 -11.25 -7.31 -5.23
C VAL A 189 -10.23 -6.32 -5.75
N ALA A 190 -10.73 -5.22 -6.30
CA ALA A 190 -9.94 -4.06 -6.64
C ALA A 190 -10.37 -2.89 -5.75
N ALA A 191 -9.42 -2.27 -5.07
CA ALA A 191 -9.67 -1.06 -4.30
C ALA A 191 -8.63 0.01 -4.64
N GLY A 192 -9.09 1.25 -4.77
CA GLY A 192 -8.27 2.42 -5.04
C GLY A 192 -8.64 3.56 -4.12
N THR A 193 -7.65 4.26 -3.57
CA THR A 193 -7.87 5.48 -2.79
C THR A 193 -7.06 6.61 -3.41
N LEU A 194 -7.75 7.68 -3.78
CA LEU A 194 -7.16 8.96 -4.14
C LEU A 194 -7.32 9.93 -2.96
N SER A 195 -6.25 10.54 -2.50
CA SER A 195 -6.28 11.51 -1.40
C SER A 195 -5.59 12.79 -1.81
N TYR A 196 -6.17 13.93 -1.46
CA TYR A 196 -5.61 15.25 -1.71
C TYR A 196 -5.44 15.99 -0.39
N ARG A 197 -4.23 16.48 -0.14
CA ARG A 197 -3.87 17.24 1.06
C ARG A 197 -4.46 18.64 0.95
N LEU A 198 -5.49 18.90 1.77
CA LEU A 198 -6.19 20.18 1.84
C LEU A 198 -5.44 21.18 2.71
N GLN A 199 -4.82 20.69 3.79
CA GLN A 199 -4.08 21.51 4.75
C GLN A 199 -2.87 20.75 5.28
N ASN A 200 -1.77 21.47 5.52
CA ASN A 200 -0.57 20.94 6.15
C ASN A 200 0.15 22.00 6.99
N ASN A 201 0.20 21.77 8.29
CA ASN A 201 0.85 22.64 9.26
C ASN A 201 1.79 21.80 10.14
N ALA A 202 2.59 22.44 11.01
CA ALA A 202 3.58 21.76 11.85
C ALA A 202 3.00 20.68 12.80
N THR A 203 1.71 20.75 13.10
CA THR A 203 1.00 19.86 14.03
C THR A 203 -0.25 19.23 13.44
N SER A 204 -0.67 19.56 12.21
CA SER A 204 -1.94 19.09 11.66
C SER A 204 -1.87 18.85 10.17
N THR A 205 -2.53 17.80 9.70
CA THR A 205 -2.73 17.53 8.27
C THR A 205 -4.19 17.18 8.05
N VAL A 206 -4.79 17.74 7.01
CA VAL A 206 -6.17 17.43 6.57
C VAL A 206 -6.13 16.98 5.11
N ASN A 207 -6.83 15.89 4.80
CA ASN A 207 -6.91 15.32 3.47
C ASN A 207 -8.37 15.07 3.09
N GLY A 208 -8.76 15.47 1.88
CA GLY A 208 -9.95 14.95 1.21
C GLY A 208 -9.61 13.64 0.51
N PHE A 209 -10.54 12.70 0.42
CA PHE A 209 -10.30 11.44 -0.26
C PHE A 209 -11.52 10.91 -1.01
N VAL A 210 -11.22 10.09 -2.02
CA VAL A 210 -12.15 9.27 -2.78
C VAL A 210 -11.67 7.83 -2.69
N LYS A 211 -12.56 6.90 -2.29
CA LYS A 211 -12.30 5.47 -2.33
C LYS A 211 -13.22 4.81 -3.35
N LEU A 212 -12.63 3.97 -4.18
CA LEU A 212 -13.33 3.11 -5.12
C LEU A 212 -13.08 1.67 -4.73
N ARG A 213 -14.14 0.85 -4.76
CA ARG A 213 -14.05 -0.58 -4.49
C ARG A 213 -14.87 -1.34 -5.51
N ARG A 214 -14.32 -2.41 -6.06
CA ARG A 214 -15.03 -3.38 -6.88
C ARG A 214 -14.74 -4.78 -6.37
N ARG A 215 -15.80 -5.56 -6.18
CA ARG A 215 -15.74 -6.98 -5.88
C ARG A 215 -16.44 -7.72 -7.00
N GLU A 216 -15.71 -8.63 -7.63
CA GLU A 216 -16.21 -9.54 -8.65
C GLU A 216 -16.21 -10.96 -8.08
N VAL A 217 -17.24 -11.73 -8.42
CA VAL A 217 -17.42 -13.12 -7.98
C VAL A 217 -17.63 -14.00 -9.21
N TRP A 218 -17.03 -15.19 -9.17
CA TRP A 218 -17.31 -16.28 -10.11
C TRP A 218 -17.71 -17.53 -9.32
N LEU A 219 -18.89 -18.06 -9.61
CA LEU A 219 -19.38 -19.28 -8.96
C LEU A 219 -18.61 -20.51 -9.48
N SER A 220 -18.28 -21.43 -8.58
CA SER A 220 -17.72 -22.73 -8.96
C SER A 220 -18.79 -23.62 -9.60
N HIS A 221 -18.37 -24.74 -10.20
CA HIS A 221 -19.32 -25.75 -10.69
C HIS A 221 -20.16 -26.35 -9.54
N LYS A 222 -19.58 -26.52 -8.34
CA LYS A 222 -20.32 -26.97 -7.15
C LYS A 222 -21.40 -25.96 -6.76
N ALA A 223 -21.09 -24.66 -6.72
CA ALA A 223 -22.08 -23.63 -6.42
C ALA A 223 -23.23 -23.60 -7.43
N ARG A 224 -22.96 -23.75 -8.74
CA ARG A 224 -24.00 -23.85 -9.78
C ARG A 224 -24.89 -25.09 -9.65
N LYS A 225 -24.40 -26.18 -9.05
CA LYS A 225 -25.21 -27.36 -8.73
C LYS A 225 -26.09 -27.13 -7.49
N LEU A 226 -25.52 -26.50 -6.45
CA LEU A 226 -26.24 -26.20 -5.21
C LEU A 226 -27.37 -25.20 -5.44
N GLN A 227 -27.12 -24.16 -6.24
CA GLN A 227 -28.10 -23.12 -6.53
C GLN A 227 -28.10 -22.76 -8.02
N PRO A 228 -28.83 -23.52 -8.87
CA PRO A 228 -28.82 -23.33 -10.33
C PRO A 228 -29.33 -21.96 -10.81
N LEU A 229 -30.14 -21.28 -9.99
CA LEU A 229 -30.68 -19.96 -10.29
C LEU A 229 -29.78 -18.80 -9.81
N ALA A 230 -28.72 -19.08 -9.05
CA ALA A 230 -27.83 -18.04 -8.55
C ALA A 230 -26.90 -17.53 -9.66
N ASN A 231 -26.85 -16.21 -9.82
CA ASN A 231 -25.91 -15.57 -10.74
C ASN A 231 -24.72 -15.01 -9.96
N ALA A 232 -23.53 -15.08 -10.56
CA ALA A 232 -22.32 -14.59 -9.90
C ALA A 232 -22.36 -13.06 -9.65
N SER A 233 -23.10 -12.33 -10.49
CA SER A 233 -23.39 -10.91 -10.34
C SER A 233 -24.13 -10.59 -9.03
N ASP A 234 -24.89 -11.52 -8.47
CA ASP A 234 -25.71 -11.32 -7.27
C ASP A 234 -24.85 -11.05 -6.03
N TYR A 235 -23.61 -11.56 -6.06
CA TYR A 235 -22.62 -11.44 -4.99
C TYR A 235 -21.51 -10.44 -5.32
N SER A 236 -21.55 -9.86 -6.52
CA SER A 236 -20.62 -8.82 -6.97
C SER A 236 -21.13 -7.43 -6.59
N ASN A 237 -20.23 -6.51 -6.29
CA ASN A 237 -20.61 -5.14 -5.94
C ASN A 237 -19.55 -4.10 -6.27
N ASN A 238 -20.02 -2.86 -6.44
CA ASN A 238 -19.20 -1.68 -6.62
C ASN A 238 -19.46 -0.71 -5.47
N GLY A 239 -18.45 0.06 -5.08
CA GLY A 239 -18.53 1.04 -4.01
C GLY A 239 -17.76 2.30 -4.35
N LEU A 240 -18.34 3.44 -3.96
CA LEU A 240 -17.72 4.76 -4.01
C LEU A 240 -17.90 5.42 -2.65
N ASP A 241 -16.81 5.84 -2.02
CA ASP A 241 -16.83 6.63 -0.79
C ASP A 241 -16.11 7.96 -1.02
N LEU A 242 -16.68 9.03 -0.47
CA LEU A 242 -16.12 10.37 -0.42
C LEU A 242 -15.94 10.77 1.04
N GLY A 243 -14.83 11.39 1.39
CA GLY A 243 -14.63 11.79 2.78
C GLY A 243 -13.49 12.76 3.01
N ILE A 244 -13.39 13.15 4.27
CA ILE A 244 -12.29 13.93 4.82
C ILE A 244 -11.65 13.15 5.95
N SER A 245 -10.35 13.32 6.12
CA SER A 245 -9.59 12.76 7.23
C SER A 245 -8.56 13.77 7.70
N GLY A 246 -8.24 13.73 8.98
CA GLY A 246 -7.20 14.56 9.53
C GLY A 246 -6.45 13.87 10.65
N GLN A 247 -5.27 14.40 10.90
CA GLN A 247 -4.43 14.02 12.04
C GLN A 247 -3.92 15.30 12.71
N VAL A 248 -3.90 15.30 14.03
CA VAL A 248 -3.42 16.40 14.86
C VAL A 248 -2.45 15.85 15.89
N ARG A 249 -1.25 16.40 15.95
CA ARG A 249 -0.26 16.11 16.98
C ARG A 249 -0.44 17.11 18.11
N THR A 250 -1.02 16.67 19.21
CA THR A 250 -1.29 17.51 20.40
C THR A 250 -0.05 17.66 21.26
N SER A 251 0.80 16.63 21.32
CA SER A 251 2.10 16.68 22.01
C SER A 251 3.12 15.78 21.31
N GLN A 252 4.34 15.65 21.85
CA GLN A 252 5.32 14.69 21.30
C GLN A 252 4.89 13.23 21.44
N THR A 253 3.99 12.94 22.38
CA THR A 253 3.54 11.58 22.71
C THR A 253 2.07 11.34 22.38
N LEU A 254 1.29 12.38 22.08
CA LEU A 254 -0.16 12.28 21.86
C LEU A 254 -0.55 12.77 20.45
N GLY A 255 -1.24 11.90 19.73
CA GLY A 255 -1.84 12.19 18.43
C GLY A 255 -3.34 11.90 18.41
N LEU A 256 -4.08 12.70 17.64
CA LEU A 256 -5.50 12.54 17.36
C LEU A 256 -5.68 12.29 15.87
N THR A 257 -6.62 11.44 15.52
CA THR A 257 -7.07 11.25 14.13
C THR A 257 -8.58 11.37 14.07
N TYR A 258 -9.09 11.86 12.95
CA TYR A 258 -10.52 11.90 12.70
C TYR A 258 -10.80 11.64 11.22
N ALA A 259 -11.94 11.04 10.92
CA ALA A 259 -12.42 10.90 9.56
C ALA A 259 -13.95 10.95 9.52
N ALA A 260 -14.47 11.51 8.44
CA ALA A 260 -15.88 11.49 8.10
C ALA A 260 -16.01 11.09 6.63
N GLN A 261 -16.87 10.13 6.33
CA GLN A 261 -17.14 9.71 4.97
C GLN A 261 -18.59 9.37 4.74
N VAL A 262 -19.01 9.56 3.49
CA VAL A 262 -20.28 9.10 2.95
C VAL A 262 -19.98 8.25 1.72
N GLY A 263 -20.74 7.18 1.53
CA GLY A 263 -20.50 6.25 0.43
C GLY A 263 -21.76 5.57 -0.03
N ARG A 264 -21.69 4.99 -1.22
CA ARG A 264 -22.74 4.18 -1.79
C ARG A 264 -22.16 2.89 -2.35
N GLN A 265 -22.89 1.81 -2.15
CA GLN A 265 -22.58 0.49 -2.68
C GLN A 265 -23.71 0.04 -3.58
N TRP A 266 -23.38 -0.45 -4.77
CA TRP A 266 -24.31 -0.95 -5.76
C TRP A 266 -24.11 -2.46 -5.93
N TYR A 267 -25.23 -3.16 -5.91
CA TYR A 267 -25.35 -4.59 -6.13
C TYR A 267 -26.19 -4.84 -7.39
N SER A 268 -26.31 -6.09 -7.79
CA SER A 268 -27.20 -6.47 -8.89
C SER A 268 -28.67 -6.14 -8.60
N PHE A 269 -29.48 -6.06 -9.66
CA PHE A 269 -30.92 -5.75 -9.63
C PHE A 269 -31.27 -4.39 -8.98
N GLY A 270 -30.39 -3.39 -9.11
CA GLY A 270 -30.65 -2.04 -8.61
C GLY A 270 -30.64 -1.92 -7.09
N ARG A 271 -30.26 -2.98 -6.36
CA ARG A 271 -30.07 -2.90 -4.91
C ARG A 271 -28.87 -2.01 -4.60
N GLN A 272 -29.05 -1.14 -3.61
CA GLN A 272 -28.01 -0.24 -3.16
C GLN A 272 -28.04 -0.09 -1.64
N SER A 273 -26.89 0.23 -1.08
CA SER A 273 -26.74 0.64 0.31
C SER A 273 -25.97 1.95 0.38
N GLU A 274 -26.37 2.81 1.29
CA GLU A 274 -25.72 4.09 1.58
C GLU A 274 -25.05 3.98 2.94
N VAL A 275 -23.80 4.43 3.02
CA VAL A 275 -22.95 4.28 4.21
C VAL A 275 -22.52 5.67 4.65
N GLN A 276 -22.64 5.93 5.94
CA GLN A 276 -22.11 7.13 6.58
C GLN A 276 -21.21 6.66 7.72
N ARG A 277 -19.99 7.16 7.81
CA ARG A 277 -19.03 6.72 8.83
C ARG A 277 -18.28 7.90 9.41
N LEU A 278 -18.24 7.94 10.74
CA LEU A 278 -17.40 8.83 11.54
C LEU A 278 -16.40 7.98 12.30
N GLN A 279 -15.16 8.44 12.35
CA GLN A 279 -14.07 7.78 13.07
C GLN A 279 -13.28 8.82 13.86
N PHE A 280 -12.95 8.48 15.10
CA PHE A 280 -12.08 9.27 15.97
C PHE A 280 -11.05 8.34 16.60
N GLY A 281 -9.78 8.71 16.51
CA GLY A 281 -8.68 7.93 17.05
C GLY A 281 -7.82 8.77 17.99
N LEU A 282 -7.35 8.15 19.05
CA LEU A 282 -6.38 8.68 19.99
C LEU A 282 -5.18 7.73 20.02
N ALA A 283 -3.98 8.22 19.75
CA ALA A 283 -2.75 7.45 19.84
C ALA A 283 -1.83 8.08 20.89
N LYS A 284 -1.35 7.26 21.83
CA LYS A 284 -0.42 7.67 22.88
C LYS A 284 0.83 6.79 22.84
N LEU A 285 1.99 7.42 22.66
CA LEU A 285 3.30 6.81 22.88
C LEU A 285 3.51 6.69 24.39
N ILE A 286 3.40 5.47 24.91
CA ILE A 286 3.59 5.16 26.34
C ILE A 286 5.09 5.12 26.64
N SER A 287 5.86 4.47 25.77
CA SER A 287 7.32 4.38 25.78
C SER A 287 7.82 4.28 24.33
N PRO A 288 9.13 4.38 24.05
CA PRO A 288 9.66 4.26 22.69
C PRO A 288 9.27 2.94 21.98
N GLN A 289 8.91 1.91 22.74
CA GLN A 289 8.53 0.59 22.24
C GLN A 289 7.03 0.31 22.34
N GLN A 290 6.23 1.18 22.94
CA GLN A 290 4.81 0.93 23.24
C GLN A 290 3.92 2.08 22.78
N VAL A 291 2.92 1.74 21.97
CA VAL A 291 1.90 2.68 21.50
C VAL A 291 0.53 2.12 21.83
N ALA A 292 -0.21 2.85 22.67
CA ALA A 292 -1.63 2.59 22.89
C ALA A 292 -2.47 3.39 21.90
N ARG A 293 -3.55 2.79 21.40
CA ARG A 293 -4.56 3.47 20.60
C ARG A 293 -5.96 3.18 21.13
N LEU A 294 -6.83 4.17 20.95
CA LEU A 294 -8.27 4.05 21.15
C LEU A 294 -8.94 4.59 19.89
N ASP A 295 -9.74 3.76 19.23
CA ASP A 295 -10.46 4.08 18.00
C ASP A 295 -11.97 3.95 18.25
N LEU A 296 -12.72 5.02 17.99
CA LEU A 296 -14.17 5.08 18.08
C LEU A 296 -14.75 5.19 16.66
N THR A 297 -15.71 4.34 16.33
CA THR A 297 -16.39 4.35 15.04
C THR A 297 -17.90 4.42 15.23
N ALA A 298 -18.55 5.31 14.49
CA ALA A 298 -19.99 5.32 14.29
C ALA A 298 -20.28 5.13 12.80
N GLU A 299 -21.10 4.13 12.47
CA GLU A 299 -21.47 3.79 11.11
C GLU A 299 -22.98 3.68 10.98
N ALA A 300 -23.58 4.36 10.01
CA ALA A 300 -24.96 4.17 9.61
C ALA A 300 -24.99 3.55 8.21
N VAL A 301 -25.76 2.48 8.05
CA VAL A 301 -26.02 1.83 6.76
C VAL A 301 -27.50 1.90 6.47
N GLN A 302 -27.86 2.50 5.35
CA GLN A 302 -29.24 2.58 4.86
C GLN A 302 -29.37 1.72 3.61
N SER A 303 -30.41 0.89 3.56
CA SER A 303 -30.72 0.03 2.42
C SER A 303 -32.12 0.37 1.92
N PRO A 304 -32.28 1.30 0.96
CA PRO A 304 -33.59 1.79 0.52
C PRO A 304 -34.57 0.70 0.07
N ALA A 305 -34.06 -0.38 -0.54
CA ALA A 305 -34.87 -1.53 -0.96
C ALA A 305 -35.37 -2.39 0.22
N THR A 306 -34.71 -2.32 1.38
CA THR A 306 -35.04 -3.09 2.59
C THR A 306 -34.85 -2.23 3.85
N PRO A 307 -35.70 -1.20 4.09
CA PRO A 307 -35.47 -0.23 5.18
C PRO A 307 -35.43 -0.84 6.58
N ARG A 308 -36.03 -2.01 6.80
CA ARG A 308 -35.93 -2.74 8.08
C ARG A 308 -34.49 -3.16 8.41
N ASN A 309 -33.63 -3.27 7.41
CA ASN A 309 -32.21 -3.61 7.56
C ASN A 309 -31.33 -2.37 7.76
N ASN A 310 -31.92 -1.17 7.82
CA ASN A 310 -31.16 0.02 8.19
C ASN A 310 -30.56 -0.18 9.57
N SER A 311 -29.27 0.10 9.69
CA SER A 311 -28.52 -0.18 10.90
C SER A 311 -27.63 0.98 11.30
N VAL A 312 -27.46 1.16 12.61
CA VAL A 312 -26.43 2.03 13.19
C VAL A 312 -25.53 1.17 14.04
N ARG A 313 -24.22 1.22 13.78
CA ARG A 313 -23.20 0.52 14.53
C ARG A 313 -22.30 1.52 15.24
N LEU A 314 -22.15 1.36 16.55
CA LEU A 314 -21.15 2.05 17.35
C LEU A 314 -20.09 1.02 17.74
N ALA A 315 -18.81 1.39 17.66
CA ALA A 315 -17.71 0.53 18.06
C ALA A 315 -16.61 1.33 18.75
N ALA A 316 -15.96 0.71 19.73
CA ALA A 316 -14.78 1.21 20.40
C ALA A 316 -13.72 0.12 20.42
N GLU A 317 -12.52 0.42 19.97
CA GLU A 317 -11.39 -0.51 19.93
C GLU A 317 -10.20 0.09 20.66
N ALA A 318 -9.66 -0.63 21.63
CA ALA A 318 -8.41 -0.29 22.30
C ALA A 318 -7.33 -1.26 21.87
N SER A 319 -6.16 -0.75 21.47
CA SER A 319 -5.02 -1.59 21.10
C SER A 319 -3.73 -1.15 21.77
N LEU A 320 -2.87 -2.12 22.08
CA LEU A 320 -1.52 -1.90 22.60
C LEU A 320 -0.52 -2.59 21.68
N GLY A 321 0.21 -1.78 20.90
CA GLY A 321 1.31 -2.23 20.08
C GLY A 321 2.63 -2.18 20.86
N MET A 322 3.35 -3.31 20.89
CA MET A 322 4.64 -3.47 21.54
C MET A 322 5.69 -3.89 20.51
N ALA A 323 6.82 -3.20 20.46
CA ALA A 323 7.99 -3.64 19.70
C ALA A 323 8.68 -4.80 20.44
N LEU A 324 8.95 -5.89 19.72
CA LEU A 324 9.65 -7.07 20.21
C LEU A 324 10.94 -7.26 19.39
N GLY A 325 12.02 -6.61 19.83
CA GLY A 325 13.24 -6.50 19.03
C GLY A 325 12.97 -5.75 17.73
N LYS A 326 13.16 -6.41 16.58
CA LYS A 326 12.80 -5.86 15.27
C LYS A 326 11.33 -6.12 14.88
N GLY A 327 10.63 -7.01 15.59
CA GLY A 327 9.24 -7.36 15.32
C GLY A 327 8.23 -6.52 16.10
N ARG A 328 6.94 -6.83 15.95
CA ARG A 328 5.84 -6.16 16.63
C ARG A 328 4.76 -7.15 17.06
N LEU A 329 4.18 -6.91 18.23
CA LEU A 329 2.97 -7.58 18.70
C LEU A 329 1.92 -6.52 19.04
N THR A 330 0.67 -6.72 18.65
CA THR A 330 -0.43 -5.81 18.97
C THR A 330 -1.57 -6.63 19.59
N GLY A 331 -1.93 -6.32 20.83
CA GLY A 331 -3.16 -6.82 21.45
C GLY A 331 -4.30 -5.84 21.21
N ILE A 332 -5.51 -6.36 20.96
CA ILE A 332 -6.69 -5.57 20.60
C ILE A 332 -7.88 -6.04 21.46
N ILE A 333 -8.64 -5.09 21.98
CA ILE A 333 -9.92 -5.33 22.66
C ILE A 333 -10.97 -4.43 22.01
N GLY A 334 -12.08 -5.01 21.58
CA GLY A 334 -13.16 -4.28 20.93
C GLY A 334 -14.49 -4.43 21.65
N LEU A 335 -15.29 -3.38 21.60
CA LEU A 335 -16.71 -3.37 21.97
C LEU A 335 -17.48 -2.86 20.76
N SER A 336 -18.63 -3.46 20.47
CA SER A 336 -19.52 -2.94 19.45
C SER A 336 -20.99 -3.14 19.79
N GLN A 337 -21.83 -2.28 19.24
CA GLN A 337 -23.28 -2.39 19.30
C GLN A 337 -23.82 -2.07 17.92
N LEU A 338 -24.68 -2.94 17.40
CA LEU A 338 -25.45 -2.70 16.19
C LEU A 338 -26.92 -2.64 16.55
N ASP A 339 -27.57 -1.55 16.14
CA ASP A 339 -29.01 -1.34 16.26
C ASP A 339 -29.65 -1.35 14.87
N ALA A 340 -30.81 -2.00 14.76
CA ALA A 340 -31.60 -2.14 13.55
C ALA A 340 -33.05 -2.52 13.89
N ALA A 341 -33.96 -2.32 12.94
CA ALA A 341 -35.37 -2.67 13.10
C ALA A 341 -35.64 -4.18 12.91
N ALA A 342 -34.92 -4.85 12.00
CA ALA A 342 -35.02 -6.29 11.80
C ALA A 342 -34.52 -7.06 13.04
N PRO A 343 -35.33 -7.90 13.70
CA PRO A 343 -34.97 -8.53 14.97
C PRO A 343 -33.69 -9.38 14.93
N GLY A 344 -33.37 -9.97 13.78
CA GLY A 344 -32.19 -10.82 13.59
C GLY A 344 -30.88 -10.08 13.33
N LEU A 345 -30.85 -8.74 13.34
CA LEU A 345 -29.63 -7.98 13.07
C LEU A 345 -28.98 -7.37 14.34
N PRO A 346 -29.72 -6.77 15.28
CA PRO A 346 -29.12 -6.09 16.42
C PRO A 346 -28.30 -7.03 17.29
N TYR A 347 -27.11 -6.60 17.66
CA TYR A 347 -26.24 -7.33 18.56
C TYR A 347 -25.38 -6.40 19.42
N ARG A 348 -24.85 -6.95 20.51
CA ARG A 348 -23.73 -6.39 21.27
C ARG A 348 -22.55 -7.33 21.16
N GLY A 349 -21.39 -6.79 20.81
CA GLY A 349 -20.18 -7.53 20.53
C GLY A 349 -19.07 -7.18 21.51
N ILE A 350 -18.34 -8.19 21.98
CA ILE A 350 -17.02 -8.02 22.60
C ILE A 350 -16.00 -8.83 21.80
N SER A 351 -14.86 -8.24 21.47
CA SER A 351 -13.81 -8.91 20.72
C SER A 351 -12.45 -8.81 21.40
N LEU A 352 -11.65 -9.86 21.21
CA LEU A 352 -10.24 -9.93 21.58
C LEU A 352 -9.44 -10.30 20.33
N GLY A 353 -8.35 -9.59 20.09
CA GLY A 353 -7.51 -9.79 18.91
C GLY A 353 -6.02 -9.75 19.24
N LEU A 354 -5.24 -10.45 18.43
CA LEU A 354 -3.79 -10.45 18.48
C LEU A 354 -3.23 -10.37 17.06
N GLU A 355 -2.30 -9.45 16.83
CA GLU A 355 -1.53 -9.37 15.61
C GLU A 355 -0.04 -9.48 15.90
N ALA A 356 0.68 -10.32 15.17
CA ALA A 356 2.12 -10.52 15.32
C ALA A 356 2.83 -10.31 13.98
N GLN A 357 3.86 -9.48 13.98
CA GLN A 357 4.75 -9.25 12.85
C GLN A 357 6.20 -9.56 13.29
N PRO A 358 6.61 -10.84 13.27
CA PRO A 358 7.99 -11.20 13.57
C PRO A 358 8.92 -10.64 12.50
N ALA A 359 10.10 -10.19 12.91
CA ALA A 359 11.10 -9.68 11.98
C ALA A 359 12.05 -10.79 11.52
N ASP A 360 12.51 -10.67 10.27
CA ASP A 360 13.56 -11.48 9.68
C ASP A 360 13.33 -13.01 9.80
N LEU A 361 12.08 -13.47 9.94
CA LEU A 361 11.77 -14.90 10.07
C LEU A 361 12.17 -15.67 8.80
N VAL A 362 11.92 -15.07 7.64
CA VAL A 362 12.33 -15.57 6.32
C VAL A 362 12.89 -14.39 5.53
N GLN A 363 14.12 -14.53 5.04
CA GLN A 363 14.79 -13.46 4.29
C GLN A 363 13.98 -13.10 3.03
N GLY A 364 13.62 -11.81 2.89
CA GLY A 364 12.86 -11.33 1.73
C GLY A 364 11.34 -11.45 1.86
N LEU A 365 10.83 -11.87 3.02
CA LEU A 365 9.42 -12.07 3.29
C LEU A 365 9.01 -11.41 4.62
N ASP A 366 8.12 -10.42 4.55
CA ASP A 366 7.51 -9.82 5.73
C ASP A 366 6.23 -10.61 6.06
N LEU A 367 6.22 -11.29 7.20
CA LEU A 367 5.09 -12.10 7.67
C LEU A 367 4.29 -11.35 8.74
N GLN A 368 2.97 -11.37 8.60
CA GLN A 368 2.01 -10.88 9.60
C GLN A 368 1.01 -11.99 9.91
N PHE A 369 0.86 -12.33 11.18
CA PHE A 369 -0.13 -13.26 11.69
C PHE A 369 -1.21 -12.48 12.43
N PHE A 370 -2.46 -12.93 12.34
CA PHE A 370 -3.57 -12.35 13.08
C PHE A 370 -4.51 -13.45 13.57
N ALA A 371 -5.10 -13.22 14.73
CA ALA A 371 -6.16 -14.04 15.29
C ALA A 371 -7.12 -13.18 16.11
N SER A 372 -8.41 -13.47 16.05
CA SER A 372 -9.42 -12.80 16.86
C SER A 372 -10.57 -13.73 17.23
N VAL A 373 -11.25 -13.37 18.32
CA VAL A 373 -12.52 -13.94 18.73
C VAL A 373 -13.48 -12.79 19.04
N GLU A 374 -14.72 -12.90 18.59
CA GLU A 374 -15.80 -11.96 18.89
C GLU A 374 -17.02 -12.74 19.36
N ALA A 375 -17.54 -12.40 20.54
CA ALA A 375 -18.82 -12.91 21.02
C ALA A 375 -19.92 -11.88 20.73
N LYS A 376 -20.99 -12.30 20.07
CA LYS A 376 -22.13 -11.45 19.66
C LYS A 376 -23.42 -11.91 20.33
N ASP A 377 -23.89 -11.09 21.25
CA ASP A 377 -25.21 -11.26 21.86
C ASP A 377 -26.28 -10.60 20.99
N TYR A 378 -27.07 -11.43 20.29
CA TYR A 378 -28.23 -11.00 19.51
C TYR A 378 -29.47 -10.90 20.40
N TRP A 379 -29.46 -9.91 21.30
CA TRP A 379 -30.47 -9.73 22.35
C TRP A 379 -31.94 -9.69 21.86
N LYS A 380 -32.22 -9.31 20.61
CA LYS A 380 -33.59 -9.35 20.04
C LYS A 380 -33.99 -10.72 19.48
N ALA A 381 -33.02 -11.60 19.19
CA ALA A 381 -33.26 -12.95 18.71
C ALA A 381 -33.50 -13.96 19.84
N GLN A 382 -33.31 -13.54 21.11
CA GLN A 382 -33.55 -14.36 22.31
C GLN A 382 -32.81 -15.71 22.25
N LEU A 383 -31.52 -15.66 21.92
CA LEU A 383 -30.67 -16.85 21.90
C LEU A 383 -30.14 -17.14 23.31
N ASP A 384 -29.99 -18.42 23.62
CA ASP A 384 -29.45 -18.86 24.90
C ASP A 384 -27.95 -18.51 25.04
N ASN A 385 -27.21 -18.58 23.92
CA ASN A 385 -25.78 -18.28 23.87
C ASN A 385 -25.47 -17.18 22.86
N PRO A 386 -24.42 -16.36 23.12
CA PRO A 386 -23.89 -15.45 22.11
C PRO A 386 -23.25 -16.23 20.96
N ASP A 387 -23.39 -15.70 19.74
CA ASP A 387 -22.68 -16.23 18.58
C ASP A 387 -21.17 -15.99 18.74
N LEU A 388 -20.34 -16.97 18.41
CA LEU A 388 -18.88 -16.86 18.47
C LEU A 388 -18.29 -16.79 17.07
N VAL A 389 -17.62 -15.68 16.76
CA VAL A 389 -16.88 -15.49 15.51
C VAL A 389 -15.39 -15.62 15.79
N LEU A 390 -14.75 -16.63 15.22
CA LEU A 390 -13.32 -16.88 15.29
C LEU A 390 -12.69 -16.54 13.94
N GLU A 391 -11.60 -15.78 13.96
CA GLU A 391 -10.82 -15.47 12.76
C GLU A 391 -9.33 -15.73 13.03
N ALA A 392 -8.65 -16.33 12.05
CA ALA A 392 -7.20 -16.46 12.08
C ALA A 392 -6.61 -16.47 10.68
N GLY A 393 -5.38 -16.00 10.54
CA GLY A 393 -4.71 -16.02 9.25
C GLY A 393 -3.27 -15.52 9.27
N ALA A 394 -2.68 -15.53 8.09
CA ALA A 394 -1.33 -15.04 7.84
C ALA A 394 -1.28 -14.30 6.51
N THR A 395 -0.53 -13.20 6.47
CA THR A 395 -0.19 -12.44 5.28
C THR A 395 1.32 -12.44 5.07
N ALA A 396 1.75 -12.81 3.88
CA ALA A 396 3.14 -12.76 3.45
C ALA A 396 3.32 -11.65 2.40
N SER A 397 4.24 -10.72 2.64
CA SER A 397 4.59 -9.66 1.70
C SER A 397 6.01 -9.85 1.19
N PHE A 398 6.19 -9.86 -0.14
CA PHE A 398 7.47 -10.19 -0.76
C PHE A 398 8.32 -8.92 -0.92
N SER A 399 9.22 -8.66 0.04
CA SER A 399 9.98 -7.41 0.12
C SER A 399 11.02 -7.25 -1.00
N ASN A 400 11.50 -8.36 -1.54
CA ASN A 400 12.54 -8.39 -2.59
C ASN A 400 11.96 -8.28 -4.01
N MET A 401 10.64 -8.42 -4.16
CA MET A 401 9.94 -8.33 -5.44
C MET A 401 9.15 -7.02 -5.47
N SER A 402 9.61 -6.06 -6.27
CA SER A 402 8.84 -4.85 -6.56
C SER A 402 8.81 -4.59 -8.06
N LEU A 403 7.62 -4.24 -8.56
CA LEU A 403 7.43 -3.74 -9.91
C LEU A 403 6.68 -2.43 -9.82
N LEU A 404 7.30 -1.34 -10.28
CA LEU A 404 6.72 0.02 -10.21
C LEU A 404 6.31 0.43 -8.78
N GLY A 405 7.01 -0.06 -7.75
CA GLY A 405 6.67 0.18 -6.35
C GLY A 405 5.49 -0.63 -5.80
N PHE A 406 4.96 -1.61 -6.54
CA PHE A 406 3.98 -2.56 -6.04
C PHE A 406 4.67 -3.84 -5.56
N ARG A 407 4.28 -4.32 -4.38
CA ARG A 407 4.76 -5.59 -3.80
C ARG A 407 3.68 -6.65 -3.88
N PRO A 408 4.02 -7.89 -4.29
CA PRO A 408 3.12 -9.02 -4.16
C PRO A 408 2.81 -9.31 -2.68
N THR A 409 1.59 -9.77 -2.43
CA THR A 409 1.14 -10.25 -1.13
C THR A 409 0.38 -11.55 -1.30
N ALA A 410 0.49 -12.47 -0.35
CA ALA A 410 -0.35 -13.66 -0.26
C ALA A 410 -0.96 -13.74 1.13
N THR A 411 -2.28 -13.90 1.22
CA THR A 411 -3.00 -14.00 2.49
C THR A 411 -3.80 -15.29 2.52
N VAL A 412 -3.68 -16.03 3.61
CA VAL A 412 -4.56 -17.15 3.97
C VAL A 412 -5.34 -16.74 5.21
N SER A 413 -6.65 -16.93 5.18
CA SER A 413 -7.52 -16.64 6.32
C SER A 413 -8.61 -17.70 6.47
N ALA A 414 -9.02 -17.91 7.72
CA ALA A 414 -10.13 -18.74 8.11
C ALA A 414 -11.02 -17.96 9.07
N THR A 415 -12.33 -17.98 8.82
CA THR A 415 -13.35 -17.41 9.69
C THR A 415 -14.40 -18.48 10.00
N ARG A 416 -14.79 -18.64 11.26
CA ARG A 416 -15.85 -19.55 11.70
C ARG A 416 -16.81 -18.77 12.57
N SER A 417 -18.08 -18.75 12.21
CA SER A 417 -19.17 -18.22 13.05
C SER A 417 -19.98 -19.38 13.59
N VAL A 418 -19.92 -19.61 14.90
CA VAL A 418 -20.70 -20.63 15.60
C VAL A 418 -21.93 -19.97 16.21
N SER A 419 -23.11 -20.50 15.92
CA SER A 419 -24.39 -19.95 16.39
C SER A 419 -25.38 -21.07 16.64
N ASP A 420 -26.24 -20.89 17.64
CA ASP A 420 -27.42 -21.74 17.86
C ASP A 420 -28.44 -21.58 16.71
N LEU A 421 -28.40 -20.44 16.01
CA LEU A 421 -29.14 -20.27 14.76
C LEU A 421 -28.33 -20.85 13.59
N VAL A 422 -28.81 -21.98 13.11
CA VAL A 422 -28.29 -22.70 11.92
C VAL A 422 -28.02 -21.76 10.74
N ILE A 423 -28.86 -20.74 10.51
CA ILE A 423 -28.69 -19.78 9.40
C ILE A 423 -27.44 -18.88 9.53
N ARG A 424 -26.90 -18.71 10.74
CA ARG A 424 -25.68 -17.92 11.02
C ARG A 424 -24.45 -18.79 11.23
N ASP A 425 -24.64 -20.10 11.37
CA ASP A 425 -23.56 -21.05 11.51
C ASP A 425 -22.79 -21.18 10.19
N SER A 426 -21.61 -20.57 10.09
CA SER A 426 -20.88 -20.40 8.83
C SER A 426 -19.37 -20.59 8.96
N MET A 427 -18.72 -20.91 7.85
CA MET A 427 -17.26 -20.98 7.73
C MET A 427 -16.82 -20.34 6.41
N ASN A 428 -15.71 -19.63 6.44
CA ASN A 428 -15.06 -19.08 5.27
C ASN A 428 -13.56 -19.40 5.32
N LEU A 429 -13.05 -20.04 4.28
CA LEU A 429 -11.64 -20.25 4.01
C LEU A 429 -11.28 -19.44 2.77
N GLY A 430 -10.35 -18.50 2.94
CA GLY A 430 -9.87 -17.62 1.89
C GLY A 430 -8.39 -17.83 1.63
N LEU A 431 -8.03 -17.95 0.36
CA LEU A 431 -6.68 -17.68 -0.12
C LEU A 431 -6.77 -16.47 -1.04
N SER A 432 -5.89 -15.50 -0.90
CA SER A 432 -5.80 -14.38 -1.83
C SER A 432 -4.37 -14.05 -2.18
N VAL A 433 -4.12 -13.81 -3.47
CA VAL A 433 -2.87 -13.24 -3.97
C VAL A 433 -3.18 -11.83 -4.44
N GLY A 434 -2.33 -10.89 -4.09
CA GLY A 434 -2.55 -9.49 -4.37
C GLY A 434 -1.29 -8.70 -4.62
N ILE A 435 -1.49 -7.42 -4.94
CA ILE A 435 -0.43 -6.42 -5.00
C ILE A 435 -0.84 -5.20 -4.17
N ARG A 436 0.13 -4.63 -3.44
CA ARG A 436 -0.05 -3.43 -2.62
C ARG A 436 1.01 -2.39 -2.95
N SER A 437 0.64 -1.10 -3.00
CA SER A 437 1.60 0.00 -3.15
C SER A 437 2.55 0.03 -1.94
N SER A 438 3.85 0.13 -2.19
CA SER A 438 4.90 0.22 -1.15
C SER A 438 5.15 1.67 -0.68
N PHE A 439 4.60 2.65 -1.41
CA PHE A 439 4.80 4.09 -1.23
C PHE A 439 3.47 4.83 -1.41
#